data_AF-A0A956RSU2-F1
#
_entry.id   AF-A0A956RSU2-F1
#
_cell.length_a   1.000
_cell.length_b   1.000
_cell.length_c   1.000
_cell.angle_alpha   90.00
_cell.angle_beta   90.00
_cell.angle_gamma   90.00
#
_symmetry.space_group_name_H-M   'P 1'
#
loop_
_entity.id
_entity.type
_entity.pdbx_description
1 polymer ?
#
loop_
_entity_poly.entity_id
_entity_poly.type
_entity_poly.pdbx_seq_one_letter_code
_entity_poly.pdbx_strand_id
1 'polypeptide(L)'
;MKLKKIILLCLVPLLFSGCLITSFYPLYTKDTLVLDDRILGKWEEFNRRNKEKDDEKETIIWEISFPEKIVVFKYLDDEEIKNEFTYHIVAYDKNAPQYKASFYLHLVKLENEMYADFYPLEDIEWDYQNELMAMHLVPAHTFSHIELDEKRLYFHWMHVEFLRDLIKQNQIRIRHENNERNIMLTAGSEDLQKFLIKYGKNKEAYEHGVEMEFVRAE
;
A
#
# COMPACT_ATOMS: atom_id res chain seq x y z
N MET A 1 -0.60 37.74 -39.09
CA MET A 1 -0.55 38.28 -37.70
C MET A 1 -1.93 38.23 -37.06
N LYS A 2 -2.21 37.24 -36.22
CA LYS A 2 -3.23 37.31 -35.16
C LYS A 2 -2.72 36.52 -33.96
N LEU A 3 -1.96 37.22 -33.14
CA LEU A 3 -1.62 36.85 -31.78
C LEU A 3 -2.91 36.88 -30.94
N LYS A 4 -2.94 36.09 -29.86
CA LYS A 4 -3.91 36.06 -28.73
C LYS A 4 -4.84 34.84 -28.70
N LYS A 5 -4.36 33.78 -28.04
CA LYS A 5 -4.87 33.32 -26.74
C LYS A 5 -3.80 32.40 -26.14
N ILE A 6 -2.79 33.01 -25.52
CA ILE A 6 -1.98 32.32 -24.51
C ILE A 6 -2.95 32.10 -23.35
N ILE A 7 -3.56 30.92 -23.30
CA ILE A 7 -4.17 30.44 -22.07
C ILE A 7 -2.98 30.01 -21.21
N LEU A 8 -2.50 30.97 -20.43
CA LEU A 8 -1.72 30.72 -19.24
C LEU A 8 -2.65 29.95 -18.28
N LEU A 9 -2.72 28.63 -18.43
CA LEU A 9 -3.25 27.78 -17.38
C LEU A 9 -2.15 27.73 -16.32
N CYS A 10 -2.23 28.68 -15.39
CA CYS A 10 -1.42 28.69 -14.18
C CYS A 10 -1.46 27.32 -13.52
N LEU A 11 -0.27 26.78 -13.28
CA LEU A 11 0.15 26.11 -12.05
C LEU A 11 -0.96 25.34 -11.32
N VAL A 12 -1.10 24.06 -11.68
CA VAL A 12 -1.36 23.03 -10.69
C VAL A 12 -0.35 21.90 -10.93
N PRO A 13 0.88 21.98 -10.40
CA PRO A 13 1.62 20.78 -10.06
C PRO A 13 1.15 20.37 -8.66
N LEU A 14 -0.15 20.13 -8.47
CA LEU A 14 -0.62 19.35 -7.33
C LEU A 14 -0.92 17.95 -7.88
N LEU A 15 -0.63 16.93 -7.08
CA LEU A 15 -0.93 15.49 -7.29
C LEU A 15 0.22 14.59 -7.77
N PHE A 16 1.49 14.96 -7.56
CA PHE A 16 2.61 14.00 -7.69
C PHE A 16 3.39 13.75 -6.39
N SER A 17 2.78 14.05 -5.25
CA SER A 17 3.27 13.56 -3.95
C SER A 17 2.49 12.30 -3.58
N GLY A 18 3.19 11.21 -3.28
CA GLY A 18 2.62 9.87 -3.08
C GLY A 18 1.30 9.87 -2.30
N CYS A 19 0.28 9.23 -2.87
CA CYS A 19 -1.05 9.14 -2.25
C CYS A 19 -1.06 8.33 -0.95
N LEU A 20 0.00 7.54 -0.71
CA LEU A 20 0.10 6.63 0.41
C LEU A 20 1.20 7.07 1.37
N ILE A 21 0.93 6.88 2.66
CA ILE A 21 1.97 6.97 3.70
C ILE A 21 2.92 5.78 3.50
N THR A 22 4.20 6.08 3.31
CA THR A 22 5.26 5.08 3.16
C THR A 22 6.08 4.98 4.44
N SER A 23 6.63 3.81 4.72
CA SER A 23 7.56 3.60 5.81
C SER A 23 8.76 2.74 5.41
N PHE A 24 9.92 3.08 5.95
CA PHE A 24 11.13 2.29 5.79
C PHE A 24 11.09 1.00 6.61
N TYR A 25 10.49 1.04 7.80
CA TYR A 25 10.36 -0.12 8.68
C TYR A 25 8.96 -0.74 8.54
N PRO A 26 8.81 -2.06 8.75
CA PRO A 26 7.51 -2.70 8.77
C PRO A 26 6.66 -2.16 9.91
N LEU A 27 5.34 -2.18 9.74
CA LEU A 27 4.38 -1.89 10.81
C LEU A 27 4.44 -2.95 11.93
N TYR A 28 4.78 -4.19 11.60
CA TYR A 28 4.65 -5.33 12.49
C TYR A 28 5.89 -5.62 13.35
N THR A 29 5.63 -6.31 14.44
CA THR A 29 6.56 -7.02 15.31
C THR A 29 6.07 -8.47 15.42
N LYS A 30 6.90 -9.40 15.92
CA LYS A 30 6.53 -10.82 15.99
C LYS A 30 5.22 -11.09 16.74
N ASP A 31 4.94 -10.31 17.77
CA ASP A 31 3.78 -10.44 18.66
C ASP A 31 2.50 -9.76 18.13
N THR A 32 2.61 -8.96 17.06
CA THR A 32 1.46 -8.27 16.45
C THR A 32 0.98 -8.94 15.17
N LEU A 33 1.74 -9.88 14.63
CA LEU A 33 1.38 -10.66 13.45
C LEU A 33 0.22 -11.63 13.75
N VAL A 34 -0.72 -11.70 12.81
CA VAL A 34 -1.86 -12.62 12.87
C VAL A 34 -2.08 -13.33 11.53
N LEU A 35 -2.72 -14.49 11.58
CA LEU A 35 -3.22 -15.20 10.41
C LEU A 35 -4.74 -15.11 10.36
N ASP A 36 -5.26 -14.90 9.15
CA ASP A 36 -6.66 -14.97 8.82
C ASP A 36 -6.83 -15.58 7.42
N ASP A 37 -7.10 -16.88 7.37
CA ASP A 37 -7.21 -17.63 6.11
C ASP A 37 -8.35 -17.13 5.21
N ARG A 38 -9.28 -16.34 5.75
CA ARG A 38 -10.33 -15.70 4.95
C ARG A 38 -9.74 -14.77 3.90
N ILE A 39 -8.51 -14.28 4.05
CA ILE A 39 -7.89 -13.39 3.07
C ILE A 39 -7.44 -14.14 1.81
N LEU A 40 -7.23 -15.45 1.91
CA LEU A 40 -6.74 -16.28 0.81
C LEU A 40 -7.77 -16.35 -0.32
N GLY A 41 -7.28 -16.48 -1.54
CA GLY A 41 -8.08 -16.67 -2.73
C GLY A 41 -8.00 -15.50 -3.70
N LYS A 42 -8.96 -15.47 -4.62
CA LYS A 42 -9.04 -14.51 -5.71
C LYS A 42 -10.09 -13.44 -5.43
N TRP A 43 -9.71 -12.20 -5.61
CA TRP A 43 -10.49 -11.02 -5.27
C TRP A 43 -10.59 -10.09 -6.49
N GLU A 44 -11.79 -9.65 -6.82
CA GLU A 44 -12.07 -8.74 -7.93
C GLU A 44 -12.49 -7.37 -7.38
N GLU A 45 -11.86 -6.31 -7.87
CA GLU A 45 -12.15 -4.94 -7.43
C GLU A 45 -13.61 -4.58 -7.70
N PHE A 46 -14.30 -4.14 -6.65
CA PHE A 46 -15.67 -3.67 -6.74
C PHE A 46 -15.71 -2.20 -7.16
N ASN A 47 -15.88 -1.93 -8.45
CA ASN A 47 -15.97 -0.56 -8.93
C ASN A 47 -17.40 0.01 -8.78
N ARG A 48 -17.62 0.78 -7.72
CA ARG A 48 -18.95 1.34 -7.37
C ARG A 48 -19.47 2.41 -8.35
N ARG A 49 -18.63 2.93 -9.27
CA ARG A 49 -19.01 3.91 -10.32
C ARG A 49 -19.70 3.26 -11.55
N ASN A 50 -19.95 1.96 -11.50
CA ASN A 50 -20.44 1.10 -12.58
C ASN A 50 -21.93 1.25 -12.96
N LYS A 51 -22.44 2.44 -13.27
CA LYS A 51 -23.77 2.53 -13.88
C LYS A 51 -23.92 3.30 -15.19
N GLU A 52 -22.93 4.05 -15.66
CA GLU A 52 -23.21 4.98 -16.77
C GLU A 52 -22.33 4.95 -18.01
N LYS A 53 -21.19 4.22 -18.08
CA LYS A 53 -20.43 4.16 -19.35
C LYS A 53 -19.78 2.81 -19.64
N ASP A 54 -20.14 2.30 -20.80
CA ASP A 54 -19.76 1.06 -21.48
C ASP A 54 -18.35 1.13 -22.08
N ASP A 55 -17.37 1.52 -21.25
CA ASP A 55 -15.95 1.43 -21.62
C ASP A 55 -15.35 0.25 -20.84
N GLU A 56 -14.66 -0.66 -21.54
CA GLU A 56 -13.85 -1.78 -21.01
C GLU A 56 -12.80 -1.25 -20.02
N LYS A 57 -13.20 -0.91 -18.79
CA LYS A 57 -12.29 -0.34 -17.79
C LYS A 57 -11.62 -1.42 -16.97
N GLU A 58 -10.34 -1.16 -16.74
CA GLU A 58 -9.38 -1.92 -15.93
C GLU A 58 -10.08 -2.45 -14.68
N THR A 59 -10.13 -3.78 -14.53
CA THR A 59 -10.68 -4.45 -13.36
C THR A 59 -9.52 -5.12 -12.66
N ILE A 60 -9.16 -4.63 -11.48
CA ILE A 60 -8.01 -5.17 -10.77
C ILE A 60 -8.38 -6.47 -10.07
N ILE A 61 -7.55 -7.49 -10.26
CA ILE A 61 -7.64 -8.79 -9.62
C ILE A 61 -6.48 -8.95 -8.65
N TRP A 62 -6.77 -9.35 -7.42
CA TRP A 62 -5.79 -9.74 -6.41
C TRP A 62 -5.90 -11.23 -6.12
N GLU A 63 -4.82 -11.96 -6.39
CA GLU A 63 -4.68 -13.36 -5.98
C GLU A 63 -3.78 -13.41 -4.74
N ILE A 64 -4.37 -13.82 -3.61
CA ILE A 64 -3.70 -13.87 -2.31
C ILE A 64 -3.50 -15.33 -1.92
N SER A 65 -2.26 -15.70 -1.65
CA SER A 65 -1.84 -17.06 -1.32
C SER A 65 -0.78 -17.05 -0.23
N PHE A 66 -0.47 -18.22 0.32
CA PHE A 66 0.79 -18.37 1.04
C PHE A 66 1.94 -18.43 0.02
N PRO A 67 3.08 -17.77 0.30
CA PRO A 67 4.25 -17.86 -0.57
C PRO A 67 4.75 -19.30 -0.64
N GLU A 68 5.04 -19.78 -1.86
CA GLU A 68 5.67 -21.09 -2.06
C GLU A 68 7.11 -21.11 -1.52
N LYS A 69 7.79 -19.96 -1.55
CA LYS A 69 9.14 -19.71 -1.04
C LYS A 69 9.21 -18.30 -0.45
N ILE A 70 9.91 -18.14 0.67
CA ILE A 70 10.17 -16.82 1.27
C ILE A 70 11.67 -16.57 1.19
N VAL A 71 12.06 -15.51 0.48
CA VAL A 71 13.46 -15.06 0.43
C VAL A 71 13.65 -14.01 1.52
N VAL A 72 14.42 -14.35 2.55
CA VAL A 72 14.93 -13.38 3.51
C VAL A 72 16.31 -12.96 3.01
N PHE A 73 16.42 -11.76 2.41
CA PHE A 73 17.73 -11.20 2.10
C PHE A 73 18.47 -10.87 3.40
N LYS A 74 19.29 -11.81 3.89
CA LYS A 74 20.41 -11.48 4.75
C LYS A 74 21.60 -11.32 3.82
N TYR A 75 22.21 -10.14 3.81
CA TYR A 75 23.41 -9.83 3.01
C TYR A 75 24.58 -10.81 3.13
N LEU A 76 24.52 -11.85 3.97
CA LEU A 76 25.63 -12.78 4.19
C LEU A 76 25.29 -14.25 4.47
N ASP A 77 24.04 -14.70 4.57
CA ASP A 77 23.72 -16.14 4.71
C ASP A 77 22.23 -16.36 4.44
N ASP A 78 21.90 -16.91 3.27
CA ASP A 78 20.54 -17.22 2.84
C ASP A 78 20.04 -18.49 3.54
N GLU A 79 19.49 -18.35 4.75
CA GLU A 79 18.60 -19.38 5.31
C GLU A 79 17.17 -19.11 4.85
N GLU A 80 16.56 -20.11 4.19
CA GLU A 80 15.14 -20.13 3.85
C GLU A 80 14.29 -20.24 5.12
N ILE A 81 13.88 -19.10 5.69
CA ILE A 81 12.96 -19.07 6.84
C ILE A 81 11.56 -18.77 6.34
N LYS A 82 10.67 -19.75 6.43
CA LYS A 82 9.24 -19.53 6.25
C LYS A 82 8.73 -18.64 7.40
N ASN A 83 8.47 -17.36 7.13
CA ASN A 83 7.61 -16.57 7.99
C ASN A 83 6.17 -17.07 7.80
N GLU A 84 5.66 -17.78 8.80
CA GLU A 84 4.32 -18.37 8.77
C GLU A 84 3.19 -17.35 8.64
N PHE A 85 3.46 -16.06 8.90
CA PHE A 85 2.51 -14.94 8.84
C PHE A 85 2.54 -14.15 7.53
N THR A 86 3.35 -14.56 6.55
CA THR A 86 3.47 -13.86 5.28
C THR A 86 2.49 -14.41 4.26
N TYR A 87 1.73 -13.50 3.64
CA TYR A 87 0.95 -13.75 2.45
C TYR A 87 1.68 -13.19 1.23
N HIS A 88 1.43 -13.77 0.07
CA HIS A 88 1.85 -13.28 -1.23
C HIS A 88 0.63 -12.77 -1.99
N ILE A 89 0.68 -11.52 -2.44
CA ILE A 89 -0.32 -10.92 -3.35
C ILE A 89 0.27 -10.84 -4.74
N VAL A 90 -0.48 -11.31 -5.73
CA VAL A 90 -0.27 -10.99 -7.15
C VAL A 90 -1.46 -10.13 -7.60
N ALA A 91 -1.19 -8.87 -7.93
CA ALA A 91 -2.17 -7.90 -8.40
C ALA A 91 -1.99 -7.62 -9.89
N TYR A 92 -3.08 -7.65 -10.68
CA TYR A 92 -3.02 -7.42 -12.12
C TYR A 92 -4.37 -6.92 -12.68
N ASP A 93 -4.36 -6.30 -13.86
CA ASP A 93 -5.60 -6.00 -14.59
C ASP A 93 -6.13 -7.28 -15.25
N LYS A 94 -7.41 -7.60 -15.01
CA LYS A 94 -8.14 -8.72 -15.61
C LYS A 94 -7.96 -8.82 -17.13
N ASN A 95 -7.84 -7.68 -17.82
CA ASN A 95 -7.67 -7.62 -19.27
C ASN A 95 -6.20 -7.71 -19.74
N ALA A 96 -5.24 -7.59 -18.82
CA ALA A 96 -3.82 -7.65 -19.12
C ALA A 96 -3.02 -8.39 -18.01
N PRO A 97 -3.33 -9.69 -17.74
CA PRO A 97 -2.78 -10.45 -16.63
C PRO A 97 -1.26 -10.67 -16.69
N GLN A 98 -0.63 -10.44 -17.85
CA GLN A 98 0.82 -10.47 -18.01
C GLN A 98 1.54 -9.34 -17.27
N TYR A 99 0.85 -8.22 -17.00
CA TYR A 99 1.41 -7.11 -16.23
C TYR A 99 0.93 -7.24 -14.78
N LYS A 100 1.78 -7.86 -13.96
CA LYS A 100 1.50 -8.15 -12.56
C LYS A 100 2.41 -7.36 -11.63
N ALA A 101 1.91 -7.04 -10.45
CA ALA A 101 2.66 -6.51 -9.34
C ALA A 101 2.57 -7.49 -8.16
N SER A 102 3.71 -7.81 -7.56
CA SER A 102 3.80 -8.77 -6.47
C SER A 102 4.15 -8.07 -5.16
N PHE A 103 3.54 -8.51 -4.06
CA PHE A 103 3.78 -7.97 -2.72
C PHE A 103 3.80 -9.06 -1.67
N TYR A 104 4.66 -8.90 -0.66
CA TYR A 104 4.43 -9.51 0.64
C TYR A 104 3.35 -8.72 1.36
N LEU A 105 2.42 -9.45 1.98
CA LEU A 105 1.39 -8.91 2.85
C LEU A 105 1.51 -9.56 4.23
N HIS A 106 1.42 -8.73 5.27
CA HIS A 106 1.33 -9.18 6.65
C HIS A 106 0.10 -8.58 7.31
N LEU A 107 -0.68 -9.41 8.01
CA LEU A 107 -1.78 -8.94 8.82
C LEU A 107 -1.29 -8.62 10.23
N VAL A 108 -1.64 -7.43 10.71
CA VAL A 108 -1.16 -6.86 11.96
C VAL A 108 -2.35 -6.51 12.84
N LYS A 109 -2.42 -7.08 14.04
CA LYS A 109 -3.46 -6.76 15.02
C LYS A 109 -2.93 -5.77 16.04
N LEU A 110 -3.54 -4.58 16.07
CA LEU A 110 -3.23 -3.54 17.05
C LEU A 110 -4.50 -3.23 17.86
N GLU A 111 -4.49 -3.57 19.14
CA GLU A 111 -5.68 -3.59 19.98
C GLU A 111 -6.82 -4.43 19.35
N ASN A 112 -7.92 -3.77 18.98
CA ASN A 112 -9.10 -4.37 18.37
C ASN A 112 -9.18 -4.11 16.86
N GLU A 113 -8.19 -3.45 16.28
CA GLU A 113 -8.13 -3.12 14.87
C GLU A 113 -7.17 -4.05 14.13
N MET A 114 -7.44 -4.26 12.85
CA MET A 114 -6.59 -5.04 11.96
C MET A 114 -6.04 -4.12 10.88
N TYR A 115 -4.75 -4.29 10.60
CA TYR A 115 -4.03 -3.57 9.58
C TYR A 115 -3.34 -4.55 8.63
N ALA A 116 -3.09 -4.08 7.42
CA ALA A 116 -2.35 -4.79 6.39
C ALA A 116 -1.06 -4.01 6.11
N ASP A 117 0.08 -4.67 6.23
CA ASP A 117 1.39 -4.14 5.84
C ASP A 117 1.81 -4.79 4.51
N PHE A 118 2.06 -3.94 3.52
CA PHE A 118 2.45 -4.32 2.17
C PHE A 118 3.91 -3.97 1.94
N TYR A 119 4.66 -4.90 1.39
CA TYR A 119 6.03 -4.69 0.95
C TYR A 119 6.21 -5.23 -0.48
N PRO A 120 6.74 -4.44 -1.42
CA PRO A 120 6.96 -4.91 -2.78
C PRO A 120 7.90 -6.12 -2.80
N LEU A 121 7.51 -7.14 -3.57
CA LEU A 121 8.36 -8.28 -3.85
C LEU A 121 9.37 -7.94 -4.95
N GLU A 122 10.65 -8.22 -4.72
CA GLU A 122 11.73 -7.97 -5.68
C GLU A 122 11.81 -9.05 -6.79
N ASP A 123 10.95 -10.07 -6.75
CA ASP A 123 10.99 -11.22 -7.64
C ASP A 123 10.49 -10.93 -9.05
N ILE A 124 11.44 -11.07 -9.97
CA ILE A 124 11.33 -11.62 -11.34
C ILE A 124 10.31 -10.86 -12.20
N GLU A 125 10.80 -9.85 -12.93
CA GLU A 125 10.03 -8.96 -13.83
C GLU A 125 9.49 -7.68 -13.18
N TRP A 126 10.22 -7.09 -12.23
CA TRP A 126 10.37 -5.65 -12.40
C TRP A 126 11.07 -5.49 -13.74
N ASP A 127 10.30 -5.25 -14.81
CA ASP A 127 10.82 -4.74 -16.08
C ASP A 127 11.31 -3.32 -15.81
N TYR A 128 12.30 -3.20 -14.93
CA TYR A 128 13.26 -2.13 -15.01
C TYR A 128 13.93 -2.36 -16.35
N GLN A 129 13.32 -1.78 -17.38
CA GLN A 129 13.92 -1.59 -18.69
C GLN A 129 15.32 -0.98 -18.59
N ASN A 130 15.67 -0.47 -17.40
CA ASN A 130 16.94 0.10 -17.03
C ASN A 130 17.40 -0.34 -15.62
N GLU A 131 18.31 -1.31 -15.54
CA GLU A 131 18.96 -1.77 -14.30
C GLU A 131 19.64 -0.64 -13.51
N LEU A 132 20.18 0.38 -14.21
CA LEU A 132 20.76 1.55 -13.54
C LEU A 132 19.70 2.33 -12.77
N MET A 133 18.47 2.43 -13.29
CA MET A 133 17.37 3.05 -12.54
C MET A 133 16.96 2.21 -11.34
N ALA A 134 16.90 0.88 -11.50
CA ALA A 134 16.56 -0.05 -10.43
C ALA A 134 17.43 0.14 -9.18
N MET A 135 18.75 0.33 -9.36
CA MET A 135 19.70 0.55 -8.27
C MET A 135 19.46 1.84 -7.46
N HIS A 136 18.62 2.76 -7.95
CA HIS A 136 18.28 4.01 -7.26
C HIS A 136 16.93 3.93 -6.54
N LEU A 137 16.22 2.81 -6.62
CA LEU A 137 14.93 2.63 -5.98
C LEU A 137 15.11 1.97 -4.62
N VAL A 138 14.35 2.48 -3.64
CA VAL A 138 14.30 1.93 -2.30
C VAL A 138 12.88 1.41 -2.08
N PRO A 139 12.67 0.08 -2.00
CA PRO A 139 11.37 -0.47 -1.67
C PRO A 139 10.93 -0.02 -0.27
N ALA A 140 9.64 0.25 -0.11
CA ALA A 140 9.09 0.79 1.13
C ALA A 140 7.80 0.05 1.51
N HIS A 141 7.56 -0.02 2.81
CA HIS A 141 6.30 -0.49 3.35
C HIS A 141 5.21 0.55 3.11
N THR A 142 3.99 0.07 2.87
CA THR A 142 2.76 0.84 3.01
C THR A 142 1.81 0.07 3.89
N PHE A 143 0.94 0.76 4.61
CA PHE A 143 -0.02 0.08 5.47
C PHE A 143 -1.40 0.70 5.42
N SER A 144 -2.42 -0.15 5.52
CA SER A 144 -3.83 0.22 5.55
C SER A 144 -4.55 -0.42 6.72
N HIS A 145 -5.66 0.18 7.13
CA HIS A 145 -6.67 -0.54 7.89
C HIS A 145 -7.36 -1.54 6.96
N ILE A 146 -7.70 -2.72 7.46
CA ILE A 146 -8.30 -3.80 6.67
C ILE A 146 -9.59 -4.28 7.33
N GLU A 147 -10.65 -4.39 6.54
CA GLU A 147 -11.88 -5.07 6.91
C GLU A 147 -12.10 -6.27 6.00
N LEU A 148 -12.39 -7.43 6.59
CA LEU A 148 -12.47 -8.69 5.85
C LEU A 148 -13.60 -9.57 6.39
N ASP A 149 -14.41 -10.07 5.47
CA ASP A 149 -15.36 -11.15 5.69
C ASP A 149 -15.24 -12.24 4.60
N GLU A 150 -16.14 -13.23 4.61
CA GLU A 150 -16.12 -14.34 3.66
C GLU A 150 -16.27 -13.92 2.19
N LYS A 151 -16.78 -12.73 1.90
CA LYS A 151 -17.12 -12.25 0.55
C LYS A 151 -16.50 -10.92 0.19
N ARG A 152 -16.13 -10.09 1.17
CA ARG A 152 -15.64 -8.74 0.95
C ARG A 152 -14.32 -8.51 1.67
N LEU A 153 -13.45 -7.78 0.98
CA LEU A 153 -12.15 -7.36 1.47
C LEU A 153 -12.02 -5.87 1.19
N TYR A 154 -11.77 -5.09 2.24
CA TYR A 154 -11.59 -3.65 2.18
C TYR A 154 -10.20 -3.28 2.67
N PHE A 155 -9.60 -2.32 2.00
CA PHE A 155 -8.39 -1.66 2.45
C PHE A 155 -8.60 -0.15 2.47
N HIS A 156 -8.30 0.46 3.61
CA HIS A 156 -8.40 1.90 3.83
C HIS A 156 -7.02 2.45 4.17
N TRP A 157 -6.41 3.18 3.23
CA TRP A 157 -5.17 3.91 3.47
C TRP A 157 -5.48 5.31 3.98
N MET A 158 -4.77 5.67 5.05
CA MET A 158 -4.81 7.01 5.60
C MET A 158 -4.31 8.03 4.57
N HIS A 159 -4.98 9.17 4.49
CA HIS A 159 -4.62 10.25 3.61
C HIS A 159 -3.30 10.91 4.04
N VAL A 160 -2.35 11.05 3.11
CA VAL A 160 -1.02 11.59 3.42
C VAL A 160 -1.06 13.02 3.98
N GLU A 161 -2.05 13.84 3.58
CA GLU A 161 -2.18 15.21 4.11
C GLU A 161 -2.57 15.21 5.59
N PHE A 162 -3.31 14.21 6.06
CA PHE A 162 -3.63 14.10 7.48
C PHE A 162 -2.34 13.96 8.31
N LEU A 163 -1.42 13.09 7.88
CA LEU A 163 -0.10 12.97 8.50
C LEU A 163 0.71 14.28 8.40
N ARG A 164 0.70 14.94 7.24
CA ARG A 164 1.38 16.24 7.02
C ARG A 164 0.89 17.29 8.00
N ASP A 165 -0.42 17.37 8.20
CA ASP A 165 -1.03 18.34 9.09
C ASP A 165 -0.71 18.06 10.55
N LEU A 166 -0.77 16.79 10.99
CA LEU A 166 -0.33 16.40 12.33
C LEU A 166 1.13 16.82 12.61
N ILE A 167 2.01 16.64 11.63
CA ILE A 167 3.43 17.01 11.74
C ILE A 167 3.59 18.54 11.78
N LYS A 168 2.99 19.27 10.84
CA LYS A 168 3.07 20.75 10.75
C LYS A 168 2.51 21.43 12.00
N GLN A 169 1.42 20.90 12.54
CA GLN A 169 0.77 21.42 13.75
C GLN A 169 1.44 20.92 15.04
N ASN A 170 2.55 20.16 14.94
CA ASN A 170 3.29 19.59 16.07
C ASN A 170 2.39 18.76 17.02
N GLN A 171 1.38 18.09 16.45
CA GLN A 171 0.46 17.19 17.16
C GLN A 171 1.03 15.78 17.29
N ILE A 172 2.02 15.45 16.47
CA ILE A 172 2.78 14.21 16.52
C ILE A 172 4.28 14.48 16.43
N ARG A 173 5.07 13.65 17.12
CA ARG A 173 6.53 13.55 16.95
C ARG A 173 6.83 12.14 16.47
N ILE A 174 6.86 11.96 15.15
CA ILE A 174 7.21 10.70 14.50
C ILE A 174 8.43 10.92 13.63
N ARG A 175 9.41 9.99 13.65
CA ARG A 175 10.59 10.08 12.80
C ARG A 175 10.17 9.91 11.34
N HIS A 176 10.58 10.85 10.51
CA HIS A 176 10.26 10.87 9.09
C HIS A 176 11.31 11.67 8.33
N GLU A 177 11.47 11.36 7.06
CA GLU A 177 12.21 12.16 6.10
C GLU A 177 11.23 12.81 5.12
N ASN A 178 11.48 14.07 4.78
CA ASN A 178 10.62 14.84 3.90
C ASN A 178 11.47 15.58 2.87
N ASN A 179 11.30 15.22 1.60
CA ASN A 179 12.00 15.85 0.47
C ASN A 179 11.09 16.79 -0.34
N GLU A 180 10.05 17.34 0.29
CA GLU A 180 8.96 18.15 -0.28
C GLU A 180 8.00 17.37 -1.20
N ARG A 181 8.50 16.36 -1.92
CA ARG A 181 7.69 15.50 -2.78
C ARG A 181 7.01 14.40 -1.99
N ASN A 182 7.77 13.66 -1.18
CA ASN A 182 7.28 12.52 -0.43
C ASN A 182 7.64 12.65 1.04
N ILE A 183 6.81 12.04 1.89
CA ILE A 183 7.13 11.80 3.30
C ILE A 183 7.31 10.30 3.46
N MET A 184 8.47 9.92 4.00
CA MET A 184 8.81 8.56 4.35
C MET A 184 8.93 8.46 5.86
N LEU A 185 8.13 7.63 6.51
CA LEU A 185 8.27 7.36 7.93
C LEU A 185 9.52 6.50 8.17
N THR A 186 10.40 6.98 9.05
CA THR A 186 11.64 6.30 9.48
C THR A 186 11.60 5.92 10.97
N ALA A 187 10.42 6.03 11.57
CA ALA A 187 10.14 5.49 12.90
C ALA A 187 10.17 3.95 12.87
N GLY A 188 10.64 3.35 13.96
CA GLY A 188 10.61 1.89 14.10
C GLY A 188 9.19 1.39 14.34
N SER A 189 8.98 0.08 14.17
CA SER A 189 7.66 -0.57 14.21
C SER A 189 6.82 -0.19 15.44
N GLU A 190 7.39 -0.19 16.64
CA GLU A 190 6.65 0.19 17.86
C GLU A 190 6.09 1.63 17.82
N ASP A 191 6.82 2.58 17.23
CA ASP A 191 6.38 3.96 17.12
C ASP A 191 5.33 4.14 16.01
N LEU A 192 5.44 3.36 14.92
CA LEU A 192 4.41 3.27 13.88
C LEU A 192 3.09 2.70 14.45
N GLN A 193 3.20 1.66 15.29
CA GLN A 193 2.05 1.05 15.96
C GLN A 193 1.39 2.03 16.92
N LYS A 194 2.15 2.76 17.74
CA LYS A 194 1.62 3.83 18.61
C LYS A 194 0.89 4.91 17.81
N PHE A 195 1.41 5.26 16.63
CA PHE A 195 0.75 6.19 15.72
C PHE A 195 -0.62 5.66 15.27
N LEU A 196 -0.71 4.42 14.79
CA LEU A 196 -1.97 3.84 14.34
C LEU A 196 -2.96 3.57 15.48
N ILE A 197 -2.48 3.15 16.67
CA ILE A 197 -3.35 3.02 17.86
C ILE A 197 -4.00 4.36 18.20
N LYS A 198 -3.26 5.47 18.07
CA LYS A 198 -3.74 6.80 18.42
C LYS A 198 -4.65 7.41 17.35
N TYR A 199 -4.33 7.24 16.06
CA TYR A 199 -4.96 7.97 14.96
C TYR A 199 -5.72 7.08 13.97
N GLY A 200 -5.50 5.77 13.95
CA GLY A 200 -6.12 4.85 13.00
C GLY A 200 -7.62 4.64 13.18
N LYS A 201 -8.20 5.13 14.29
CA LYS A 201 -9.67 5.20 14.48
C LYS A 201 -10.25 6.57 14.13
N ASN A 202 -9.43 7.56 13.76
CA ASN A 202 -9.91 8.89 13.39
C ASN A 202 -10.44 8.85 11.95
N LYS A 203 -11.73 9.12 11.78
CA LYS A 203 -12.39 9.14 10.46
C LYS A 203 -11.79 10.18 9.50
N GLU A 204 -11.36 11.33 10.01
CA GLU A 204 -10.70 12.38 9.21
C GLU A 204 -9.39 11.89 8.60
N ALA A 205 -8.74 10.90 9.23
CA ALA A 205 -7.50 10.33 8.73
C ALA A 205 -7.70 9.58 7.40
N TYR A 206 -8.91 9.09 7.14
CA TYR A 206 -9.26 8.35 5.92
C TYR A 206 -10.10 9.19 4.95
N GLU A 207 -10.48 10.41 5.35
CA GLU A 207 -11.17 11.33 4.44
C GLU A 207 -10.24 11.72 3.29
N HIS A 208 -10.71 11.52 2.05
CA HIS A 208 -9.89 11.64 0.83
C HIS A 208 -8.70 10.67 0.76
N GLY A 209 -8.66 9.66 1.64
CA GLY A 209 -7.72 8.55 1.54
C GLY A 209 -7.99 7.65 0.34
N VAL A 210 -7.13 6.65 0.16
CA VAL A 210 -7.35 5.60 -0.84
C VAL A 210 -8.16 4.49 -0.19
N GLU A 211 -9.28 4.15 -0.80
CA GLU A 211 -10.12 3.02 -0.42
C GLU A 211 -10.18 2.05 -1.60
N MET A 212 -9.96 0.77 -1.33
CA MET A 212 -10.21 -0.30 -2.28
C MET A 212 -11.16 -1.30 -1.66
N GLU A 213 -12.20 -1.63 -2.41
CA GLU A 213 -13.18 -2.67 -2.07
C GLU A 213 -13.03 -3.80 -3.07
N PHE A 214 -12.97 -5.02 -2.58
CA PHE A 214 -12.92 -6.22 -3.39
C PHE A 214 -14.05 -7.16 -3.02
N VAL A 215 -14.57 -7.85 -4.01
CA VAL A 215 -15.48 -8.99 -3.85
C VAL A 215 -14.75 -10.27 -4.21
N ARG A 216 -14.98 -11.33 -3.44
CA ARG A 216 -14.40 -12.64 -3.75
C ARG A 216 -14.87 -13.09 -5.14
N ALA A 217 -13.92 -13.45 -6.00
CA ALA A 217 -14.22 -14.00 -7.31
C ALA A 217 -14.77 -15.43 -7.15
N GLU A 218 -15.79 -15.77 -7.96
CA GLU A 218 -16.36 -17.12 -8.03
C GLU A 218 -15.41 -18.13 -8.70
#